data_AF-A0A0L7L2T5-F1
#
_entry.id   AF-A0A0L7L2T5-F1
#
_cell.length_a   1.000
_cell.length_b   1.000
_cell.length_c   1.000
_cell.angle_alpha   90.00
_cell.angle_beta   90.00
_cell.angle_gamma   90.00
#
_symmetry.space_group_name_H-M   'P 1'
#
loop_
_entity.id
_entity.type
_entity.pdbx_description
1 polymer ?
#
loop_
_entity_poly.entity_id
_entity_poly.type
_entity_poly.pdbx_seq_one_letter_code
_entity_poly.pdbx_strand_id
1 'polypeptide(L)'
;MASASVKEFTSACWAEVYNRIIGAVVFVDEATAECLHWEGGLFNIMFNGAKCVKLLSPFEFCPPQYKKAVFITQTDSVHLQSIRDIIQNAEFTHCILISTISLEVLYSELVKDKDKCDAVASGQAPNKAVDLLTGMMYEWMGRGRYYPANDSQLLREPVADLQALHVDERSRVRRLACALNSMLDSMNLKEDVYFMGSYSSLVAGVLENSPIYINRRKVSSYINHPDDVHISPGCLYHPDDDACAQTFDHMINKTQKEVMLDVYNKLSKIDVHKSPSPKNLLKVTPQSLEKIINANKGNYSVIGNHLGVLQQGLALVQMHKSPKRATMDLLMNLEKQVLQSLATSRESTSVLTQIAHLINSRKQRGLPLINLIGLLVHVYSLTGTEFPLPPPHRAEVHEALTGALAEEWRALLTAQADDMSIEMARQVVDDIMILHK
;
A
#
# COMPACT_ATOMS: atom_id res chain seq x y z
N MET A 1 18.52 -25.67 11.85
CA MET A 1 19.02 -24.75 10.80
C MET A 1 18.65 -23.36 11.26
N ALA A 2 19.57 -22.38 11.22
CA ALA A 2 19.23 -21.01 11.62
C ALA A 2 18.16 -20.46 10.66
N SER A 3 17.08 -19.88 11.18
CA SER A 3 16.06 -19.24 10.36
C SER A 3 16.63 -17.95 9.79
N ALA A 4 16.41 -17.71 8.50
CA ALA A 4 16.82 -16.46 7.88
C ALA A 4 15.99 -15.30 8.47
N SER A 5 16.63 -14.17 8.77
CA SER A 5 15.92 -12.93 9.11
C SER A 5 15.13 -12.41 7.89
N VAL A 6 14.15 -11.53 8.12
CA VAL A 6 13.43 -10.88 7.01
C VAL A 6 14.40 -10.14 6.09
N LYS A 7 15.46 -9.53 6.64
CA LYS A 7 16.53 -8.87 5.88
C LYS A 7 17.32 -9.85 5.00
N GLU A 8 17.62 -11.04 5.50
CA GLU A 8 18.28 -12.08 4.72
C GLU A 8 17.37 -12.63 3.61
N PHE A 9 16.06 -12.76 3.88
CA PHE A 9 15.07 -13.12 2.87
C PHE A 9 14.99 -12.08 1.76
N THR A 10 14.87 -10.80 2.10
CA THR A 10 14.79 -9.72 1.11
C THR A 10 16.08 -9.65 0.29
N SER A 11 17.25 -9.73 0.93
CA SER A 11 18.53 -9.78 0.22
C SER A 11 18.67 -11.00 -0.70
N ALA A 12 18.16 -12.17 -0.31
CA ALA A 12 18.16 -13.36 -1.16
C ALA A 12 17.27 -13.18 -2.40
N CYS A 13 16.07 -12.60 -2.24
CA CYS A 13 15.17 -12.30 -3.35
C CYS A 13 15.81 -11.34 -4.36
N TRP A 14 16.47 -10.29 -3.88
CA TRP A 14 17.12 -9.31 -4.75
C TRP A 14 18.40 -9.82 -5.40
N ALA A 15 19.12 -10.75 -4.77
CA ALA A 15 20.30 -11.37 -5.38
C ALA A 15 19.97 -12.06 -6.72
N GLU A 16 18.82 -12.74 -6.83
CA GLU A 16 18.37 -13.32 -8.10
C GLU A 16 18.07 -12.26 -9.16
N VAL A 17 17.45 -11.16 -8.74
CA VAL A 17 17.13 -10.02 -9.61
C VAL A 17 18.42 -9.39 -10.16
N TYR A 18 19.43 -9.17 -9.31
CA TYR A 18 20.70 -8.56 -9.70
C TYR A 18 21.41 -9.34 -10.82
N ASN A 19 21.32 -10.67 -10.82
CA ASN A 19 21.86 -11.50 -11.89
C ASN A 19 21.13 -11.32 -13.25
N ARG A 20 19.88 -10.86 -13.24
CA ARG A 20 19.05 -10.72 -14.45
C ARG A 20 19.08 -9.31 -15.05
N ILE A 21 19.43 -8.28 -14.28
CA ILE A 21 19.41 -6.87 -14.72
C ILE A 21 20.65 -6.40 -15.48
N ILE A 22 21.74 -7.19 -15.49
CA ILE A 22 23.00 -6.80 -16.15
C ILE A 22 22.75 -6.46 -17.63
N GLY A 23 23.10 -5.23 -18.01
CA GLY A 23 22.95 -4.70 -19.37
C GLY A 23 21.53 -4.32 -19.76
N ALA A 24 20.56 -4.33 -18.84
CA ALA A 24 19.16 -4.06 -19.12
C ALA A 24 18.72 -2.64 -18.76
N VAL A 25 17.66 -2.17 -19.40
CA VAL A 25 16.80 -1.13 -18.84
C VAL A 25 15.79 -1.80 -17.90
N VAL A 26 15.71 -1.34 -16.67
CA VAL A 26 14.87 -1.91 -15.62
C VAL A 26 13.64 -1.04 -15.42
N PHE A 27 12.45 -1.61 -15.53
CA PHE A 27 11.18 -0.97 -15.26
C PHE A 27 10.62 -1.50 -13.95
N VAL A 28 10.24 -0.61 -13.03
CA VAL A 28 9.71 -0.95 -11.71
C VAL A 28 8.38 -0.24 -11.46
N ASP A 29 7.40 -0.93 -10.88
CA ASP A 29 6.20 -0.27 -10.36
C ASP A 29 6.48 0.41 -9.00
N GLU A 30 5.52 1.18 -8.49
CA GLU A 30 5.68 1.93 -7.23
C GLU A 30 5.93 1.00 -6.04
N ALA A 31 5.23 -0.14 -5.98
CA ALA A 31 5.38 -1.10 -4.89
C ALA A 31 6.77 -1.77 -4.91
N THR A 32 7.28 -2.12 -6.09
CA THR A 32 8.63 -2.69 -6.22
C THR A 32 9.71 -1.64 -5.98
N ALA A 33 9.50 -0.39 -6.41
CA ALA A 33 10.41 0.71 -6.12
C ALA A 33 10.56 0.94 -4.61
N GLU A 34 9.46 0.79 -3.88
CA GLU A 34 9.46 0.79 -2.42
C GLU A 34 10.26 -0.41 -1.88
N CYS A 35 9.97 -1.65 -2.29
CA CYS A 35 10.76 -2.82 -1.87
C CYS A 35 12.26 -2.68 -2.18
N LEU A 36 12.61 -2.07 -3.30
CA LEU A 36 14.00 -1.79 -3.68
C LEU A 36 14.65 -0.79 -2.71
N HIS A 37 13.91 0.23 -2.29
CA HIS A 37 14.41 1.24 -1.37
C HIS A 37 14.95 0.61 -0.08
N TRP A 38 14.25 -0.39 0.42
CA TRP A 38 14.60 -1.09 1.66
C TRP A 38 15.86 -1.92 1.55
N GLU A 39 16.20 -2.34 0.33
CA GLU A 39 17.37 -3.14 0.01
C GLU A 39 18.52 -2.29 -0.52
N GLY A 40 18.58 -1.00 -0.14
CA GLY A 40 19.66 -0.08 -0.51
C GLY A 40 19.38 0.78 -1.74
N GLY A 41 18.18 0.68 -2.32
CA GLY A 41 17.64 1.64 -3.28
C GLY A 41 18.27 1.59 -4.67
N LEU A 42 18.09 2.68 -5.41
CA LEU A 42 18.43 2.80 -6.83
C LEU A 42 19.89 2.42 -7.13
N PHE A 43 20.81 2.78 -6.25
CA PHE A 43 22.23 2.55 -6.45
C PHE A 43 22.57 1.07 -6.51
N ASN A 44 21.88 0.21 -5.77
CA ASN A 44 22.12 -1.23 -5.83
C ASN A 44 21.75 -1.81 -7.20
N ILE A 45 20.68 -1.36 -7.85
CA ILE A 45 20.38 -1.77 -9.23
C ILE A 45 21.42 -1.24 -10.22
N MET A 46 21.85 0.01 -10.06
CA MET A 46 22.83 0.63 -10.97
C MET A 46 24.22 -0.01 -10.87
N PHE A 47 24.71 -0.27 -9.65
CA PHE A 47 26.02 -0.90 -9.42
C PHE A 47 26.05 -2.36 -9.86
N ASN A 48 24.91 -3.05 -9.84
CA ASN A 48 24.77 -4.42 -10.35
C ASN A 48 24.53 -4.48 -11.88
N GLY A 49 24.79 -3.39 -12.62
CA GLY A 49 24.94 -3.42 -14.06
C GLY A 49 23.69 -3.07 -14.88
N ALA A 50 22.64 -2.57 -14.24
CA ALA A 50 21.54 -1.94 -14.98
C ALA A 50 22.03 -0.71 -15.75
N LYS A 51 21.51 -0.50 -16.96
CA LYS A 51 21.81 0.67 -17.79
C LYS A 51 20.99 1.88 -17.41
N CYS A 52 19.74 1.67 -17.02
CA CYS A 52 18.78 2.70 -16.66
C CYS A 52 17.66 2.06 -15.82
N VAL A 53 17.07 2.83 -14.91
CA VAL A 53 15.88 2.45 -14.15
C VAL A 53 14.77 3.45 -14.46
N LYS A 54 13.58 2.96 -14.79
CA LYS A 54 12.39 3.73 -15.15
C LYS A 54 11.19 3.25 -14.36
N LEU A 55 10.23 4.16 -14.12
CA LEU A 55 8.93 3.78 -13.59
C LEU A 55 8.18 2.95 -14.64
N LEU A 56 7.41 1.97 -14.22
CA LEU A 56 6.53 1.21 -15.11
C LEU A 56 5.36 2.11 -15.51
N SER A 57 5.45 2.67 -16.72
CA SER A 57 4.45 3.58 -17.27
C SER A 57 4.33 3.38 -18.78
N PRO A 58 3.11 3.37 -19.35
CA PRO A 58 2.89 3.17 -20.78
C PRO A 58 3.48 4.30 -21.64
N PHE A 59 3.83 5.44 -21.03
CA PHE A 59 4.41 6.61 -21.71
C PHE A 59 5.95 6.59 -21.77
N GLU A 60 6.59 5.55 -21.21
CA GLU A 60 8.04 5.47 -21.17
C GLU A 60 8.63 5.00 -22.52
N PHE A 61 9.58 5.77 -23.01
CA PHE A 61 10.32 5.49 -24.24
C PHE A 61 11.71 4.93 -23.96
N CYS A 62 12.19 4.00 -24.80
CA CYS A 62 13.56 3.51 -24.76
C CYS A 62 14.29 3.70 -26.10
N PRO A 63 15.48 4.35 -26.08
CA PRO A 63 16.33 4.43 -27.27
C PRO A 63 16.66 3.05 -27.86
N PRO A 64 16.77 2.93 -29.20
CA PRO A 64 17.03 1.66 -29.90
C PRO A 64 18.32 0.93 -29.47
N GLN A 65 19.26 1.64 -28.87
CA GLN A 65 20.51 1.10 -28.31
C GLN A 65 20.27 0.09 -27.17
N TYR A 66 19.13 0.18 -26.49
CA TYR A 66 18.78 -0.73 -25.42
C TYR A 66 18.04 -1.93 -25.98
N LYS A 67 18.69 -3.08 -25.97
CA LYS A 67 18.14 -4.34 -26.50
C LYS A 67 17.61 -5.29 -25.43
N LYS A 68 17.85 -5.01 -24.15
CA LYS A 68 17.40 -5.83 -23.02
C LYS A 68 16.55 -5.01 -22.06
N ALA A 69 15.35 -5.51 -21.75
CA ALA A 69 14.44 -4.94 -20.76
C ALA A 69 14.15 -5.94 -19.64
N VAL A 70 14.09 -5.45 -18.40
CA VAL A 70 13.64 -6.23 -17.24
C VAL A 70 12.49 -5.46 -16.59
N PHE A 71 11.34 -6.11 -16.44
CA PHE A 71 10.16 -5.56 -15.77
C PHE A 71 10.03 -6.24 -14.41
N ILE A 72 9.97 -5.47 -13.33
CA ILE A 72 9.81 -5.99 -11.96
C ILE A 72 8.55 -5.34 -11.37
N THR A 73 7.53 -6.15 -11.09
CA THR A 73 6.20 -5.62 -10.73
C THR A 73 5.34 -6.61 -9.95
N GLN A 74 4.39 -6.09 -9.16
CA GLN A 74 3.19 -6.77 -8.69
C GLN A 74 2.21 -7.05 -9.84
N THR A 75 2.63 -7.92 -10.76
CA THR A 75 1.96 -8.14 -12.05
C THR A 75 0.45 -8.29 -11.91
N ASP A 76 -0.29 -7.47 -12.63
CA ASP A 76 -1.73 -7.57 -12.82
C ASP A 76 -2.08 -7.22 -14.28
N SER A 77 -3.37 -7.17 -14.60
CA SER A 77 -3.81 -6.82 -15.96
C SER A 77 -3.37 -5.42 -16.42
N VAL A 78 -3.29 -4.45 -15.51
CA VAL A 78 -2.93 -3.05 -15.83
C VAL A 78 -1.42 -2.93 -16.07
N HIS A 79 -0.62 -3.59 -15.23
CA HIS A 79 0.83 -3.69 -15.42
C HIS A 79 1.15 -4.40 -16.74
N LEU A 80 0.44 -5.49 -17.07
CA LEU A 80 0.64 -6.21 -18.34
C LEU A 80 0.30 -5.35 -19.56
N GLN A 81 -0.75 -4.52 -19.49
CA GLN A 81 -1.06 -3.54 -20.54
C GLN A 81 0.08 -2.51 -20.69
N SER A 82 0.58 -1.98 -19.58
CA SER A 82 1.70 -1.03 -19.61
C SER A 82 2.97 -1.66 -20.19
N ILE A 83 3.27 -2.91 -19.83
CA ILE A 83 4.40 -3.68 -20.37
C ILE A 83 4.23 -3.88 -21.88
N ARG A 84 3.03 -4.22 -22.34
CA ARG A 84 2.71 -4.33 -23.77
C ARG A 84 3.03 -3.04 -24.50
N ASP A 85 2.52 -1.92 -24.01
CA ASP A 85 2.72 -0.62 -24.66
C ASP A 85 4.21 -0.25 -24.74
N ILE A 86 4.96 -0.49 -23.66
CA ILE A 86 6.41 -0.26 -23.64
C ILE A 86 7.15 -1.16 -24.65
N ILE A 87 6.83 -2.45 -24.71
CA ILE A 87 7.47 -3.40 -25.61
C ILE A 87 7.15 -3.07 -27.06
N GLN A 88 5.90 -2.73 -27.37
CA GLN A 88 5.46 -2.39 -28.73
C GLN A 88 6.11 -1.10 -29.27
N ASN A 89 6.46 -0.17 -28.37
CA ASN A 89 7.10 1.09 -28.73
C ASN A 89 8.65 1.04 -28.63
N ALA A 90 9.24 -0.14 -28.41
CA ALA A 90 10.68 -0.30 -28.24
C ALA A 90 11.25 -1.46 -29.09
N GLU A 91 12.56 -1.44 -29.33
CA GLU A 91 13.25 -2.48 -30.12
C GLU A 91 13.98 -3.50 -29.23
N PHE A 92 13.31 -4.01 -28.20
CA PHE A 92 13.90 -5.01 -27.31
C PHE A 92 14.04 -6.38 -28.01
N THR A 93 15.18 -7.03 -27.81
CA THR A 93 15.42 -8.42 -28.26
C THR A 93 15.29 -9.42 -27.13
N HIS A 94 15.43 -8.96 -25.88
CA HIS A 94 15.33 -9.76 -24.67
C HIS A 94 14.50 -9.02 -23.63
N CYS A 95 13.38 -9.61 -23.24
CA CYS A 95 12.51 -9.09 -22.18
C CYS A 95 12.42 -10.12 -21.06
N ILE A 96 12.55 -9.68 -19.82
CA ILE A 96 12.39 -10.52 -18.62
C ILE A 96 11.29 -9.89 -17.78
N LEU A 97 10.30 -10.68 -17.38
CA LEU A 97 9.30 -10.29 -16.39
C LEU A 97 9.60 -10.99 -15.06
N ILE A 98 9.76 -10.21 -14.01
CA ILE A 98 9.90 -10.68 -12.63
C ILE A 98 8.63 -10.23 -11.89
N SER A 99 7.79 -11.19 -11.56
CA SER A 99 6.57 -10.94 -10.78
C SER A 99 6.86 -11.13 -9.30
N THR A 100 6.41 -10.18 -8.47
CA THR A 100 6.44 -10.32 -7.01
C THR A 100 5.22 -11.09 -6.47
N ILE A 101 4.34 -11.55 -7.36
CA ILE A 101 3.13 -12.32 -7.06
C ILE A 101 3.31 -13.77 -7.51
N SER A 102 2.73 -14.71 -6.77
CA SER A 102 2.69 -16.12 -7.17
C SER A 102 2.06 -16.27 -8.56
N LEU A 103 2.74 -17.01 -9.43
CA LEU A 103 2.28 -17.31 -10.79
C LEU A 103 0.94 -18.03 -10.82
N GLU A 104 0.60 -18.77 -9.77
CA GLU A 104 -0.71 -19.42 -9.62
C GLU A 104 -1.85 -18.41 -9.42
N VAL A 105 -1.61 -17.37 -8.61
CA VAL A 105 -2.57 -16.28 -8.40
C VAL A 105 -2.75 -15.49 -9.69
N LEU A 106 -1.63 -15.16 -10.34
CA LEU A 106 -1.65 -14.46 -11.62
C LEU A 106 -2.41 -15.25 -12.70
N TYR A 107 -2.16 -16.55 -12.82
CA TYR A 107 -2.92 -17.42 -13.74
C TYR A 107 -4.43 -17.41 -13.45
N SER A 108 -4.78 -17.47 -12.18
CA SER A 108 -6.18 -17.45 -11.72
C SER A 108 -6.87 -16.11 -11.99
N GLU A 109 -6.13 -15.02 -12.10
CA GLU A 109 -6.67 -13.70 -12.48
C GLU A 109 -6.82 -13.55 -13.98
N LEU A 110 -5.92 -14.15 -14.77
CA LEU A 110 -5.88 -13.98 -16.23
C LEU A 110 -6.80 -14.93 -17.01
N VAL A 111 -7.12 -16.10 -16.45
CA VAL A 111 -7.82 -17.17 -17.18
C VAL A 111 -9.33 -17.19 -16.85
N LYS A 112 -10.15 -17.97 -17.57
CA LYS A 112 -11.60 -18.16 -17.30
C LYS A 112 -11.83 -19.32 -16.31
N ASP A 113 -12.91 -19.28 -15.53
CA ASP A 113 -13.11 -20.13 -14.35
C ASP A 113 -13.09 -21.66 -14.61
N LYS A 114 -13.49 -22.12 -15.79
CA LYS A 114 -13.43 -23.56 -16.14
C LYS A 114 -11.99 -24.08 -16.24
N ASP A 115 -11.12 -23.35 -16.93
CA ASP A 115 -9.72 -23.75 -17.11
C ASP A 115 -8.88 -23.55 -15.83
N LYS A 116 -9.34 -22.67 -14.92
CA LYS A 116 -8.71 -22.44 -13.61
C LYS A 116 -8.81 -23.66 -12.71
N CYS A 117 -10.00 -24.22 -12.53
CA CYS A 117 -10.22 -25.32 -11.57
C CYS A 117 -9.37 -26.54 -11.93
N ASP A 118 -9.28 -26.87 -13.21
CA ASP A 118 -8.51 -28.03 -13.69
C ASP A 118 -6.99 -27.81 -13.56
N ALA A 119 -6.49 -26.60 -13.82
CA ALA A 119 -5.07 -26.29 -13.71
C ALA A 119 -4.58 -26.16 -12.26
N VAL A 120 -5.41 -25.60 -11.38
CA VAL A 120 -5.10 -25.44 -9.94
C VAL A 120 -5.17 -26.79 -9.25
N ALA A 121 -6.22 -27.59 -9.49
CA ALA A 121 -6.35 -28.92 -8.90
C ALA A 121 -5.24 -29.89 -9.33
N SER A 122 -4.67 -29.71 -10.53
CA SER A 122 -3.56 -30.52 -11.04
C SER A 122 -2.16 -29.97 -10.71
N GLY A 123 -2.06 -28.83 -10.02
CA GLY A 123 -0.79 -28.18 -9.69
C GLY A 123 -0.02 -27.63 -10.90
N GLN A 124 -0.65 -27.53 -12.07
CA GLN A 124 -0.02 -27.07 -13.31
C GLN A 124 -0.14 -25.56 -13.53
N ALA A 125 -0.89 -24.85 -12.68
CA ALA A 125 -1.15 -23.42 -12.82
C ALA A 125 0.12 -22.56 -12.99
N PRO A 126 1.23 -22.76 -12.23
CA PRO A 126 2.45 -21.97 -12.42
C PRO A 126 3.07 -22.15 -13.80
N ASN A 127 3.17 -23.39 -14.30
CA ASN A 127 3.75 -23.68 -15.61
C ASN A 127 2.90 -23.08 -16.74
N LYS A 128 1.57 -23.23 -16.65
CA LYS A 128 0.64 -22.62 -17.61
C LYS A 128 0.69 -21.09 -17.57
N ALA A 129 0.96 -20.48 -16.41
CA ALA A 129 1.19 -19.04 -16.29
C ALA A 129 2.44 -18.61 -17.05
N VAL A 130 3.54 -19.35 -16.90
CA VAL A 130 4.79 -19.08 -17.63
C VAL A 130 4.56 -19.17 -19.14
N ASP A 131 3.89 -20.22 -19.60
CA ASP A 131 3.58 -20.41 -21.02
C ASP A 131 2.72 -19.26 -21.58
N LEU A 132 1.68 -18.86 -20.83
CA LEU A 132 0.79 -17.76 -21.19
C LEU A 132 1.55 -16.43 -21.29
N LEU A 133 2.29 -16.06 -20.24
CA LEU A 133 3.05 -14.82 -20.19
C LEU A 133 4.15 -14.78 -21.25
N THR A 134 4.83 -15.90 -21.46
CA THR A 134 5.85 -16.04 -22.49
C THR A 134 5.24 -15.82 -23.88
N GLY A 135 4.06 -16.42 -24.14
CA GLY A 135 3.30 -16.20 -25.36
C GLY A 135 2.95 -14.73 -25.59
N MET A 136 2.42 -14.06 -24.56
CA MET A 136 2.08 -12.63 -24.61
C MET A 136 3.31 -11.77 -24.93
N MET A 137 4.44 -11.99 -24.26
CA MET A 137 5.67 -11.22 -24.50
C MET A 137 6.23 -11.45 -25.91
N TYR A 138 6.18 -12.68 -26.44
CA TYR A 138 6.58 -12.96 -27.83
C TYR A 138 5.68 -12.27 -28.85
N GLU A 139 4.37 -12.25 -28.59
CA GLU A 139 3.40 -11.53 -29.42
C GLU A 139 3.73 -10.03 -29.45
N TRP A 140 3.96 -9.42 -28.28
CA TRP A 140 4.25 -7.99 -28.18
C TRP A 140 5.58 -7.59 -28.83
N MET A 141 6.58 -8.49 -28.83
CA MET A 141 7.84 -8.31 -29.56
C MET A 141 7.70 -8.50 -31.09
N GLY A 142 6.48 -8.71 -31.61
CA GLY A 142 6.22 -8.88 -33.04
C GLY A 142 6.67 -10.23 -33.61
N ARG A 143 6.92 -11.24 -32.76
CA ARG A 143 7.34 -12.59 -33.17
C ARG A 143 6.17 -13.56 -32.99
N GLY A 144 5.25 -13.52 -33.95
CA GLY A 144 3.94 -14.17 -33.84
C GLY A 144 3.98 -15.69 -33.62
N ARG A 145 3.11 -16.16 -32.72
CA ARG A 145 2.06 -17.13 -33.04
C ARG A 145 0.76 -16.72 -32.33
N TYR A 146 -0.33 -16.76 -33.10
CA TYR A 146 -1.69 -16.36 -32.74
C TYR A 146 -2.22 -17.22 -31.57
N TYR A 147 -2.60 -16.59 -30.46
CA TYR A 147 -3.57 -17.12 -29.51
C TYR A 147 -4.76 -16.15 -29.45
N PRO A 148 -6.02 -16.64 -29.46
CA PRO A 148 -7.16 -15.76 -29.49
C PRO A 148 -7.23 -14.95 -28.19
N ALA A 149 -7.19 -13.62 -28.34
CA ALA A 149 -7.63 -12.68 -27.33
C ALA A 149 -9.09 -12.98 -27.00
N ASN A 150 -9.31 -13.74 -25.92
CA ASN A 150 -10.63 -13.80 -25.33
C ASN A 150 -10.82 -12.47 -24.60
N ASP A 151 -11.65 -11.61 -25.19
CA ASP A 151 -12.22 -10.43 -24.54
C ASP A 151 -12.58 -10.77 -23.08
N SER A 152 -11.91 -10.07 -22.17
CA SER A 152 -12.15 -10.11 -20.73
C SER A 152 -13.46 -9.38 -20.43
N GLN A 153 -14.58 -10.01 -20.75
CA GLN A 153 -15.89 -9.65 -20.19
C GLN A 153 -16.03 -10.26 -18.79
N LEU A 154 -16.06 -9.38 -17.80
CA LEU A 154 -16.44 -9.64 -16.41
C LEU A 154 -17.91 -10.06 -16.33
N LEU A 155 -18.23 -11.31 -16.02
CA LEU A 155 -19.56 -11.74 -15.56
C LEU A 155 -19.49 -12.85 -14.50
N ARG A 156 -20.51 -12.86 -13.63
CA ARG A 156 -20.60 -13.42 -12.27
C ARG A 156 -21.11 -14.90 -12.13
N GLU A 157 -20.86 -15.43 -10.92
CA GLU A 157 -21.59 -16.43 -10.07
C GLU A 157 -21.45 -17.96 -10.31
N PRO A 158 -21.67 -18.87 -9.29
CA PRO A 158 -21.85 -18.68 -7.83
C PRO A 158 -21.03 -19.64 -6.89
N VAL A 159 -21.22 -19.41 -5.56
CA VAL A 159 -21.21 -20.28 -4.35
C VAL A 159 -20.32 -19.73 -3.21
N ALA A 160 -20.89 -19.67 -2.00
CA ALA A 160 -20.56 -18.79 -0.87
C ALA A 160 -19.23 -19.06 -0.13
N ASP A 161 -18.82 -18.05 0.66
CA ASP A 161 -17.57 -17.88 1.44
C ASP A 161 -16.32 -17.56 0.58
N LEU A 162 -15.60 -16.48 0.91
CA LEU A 162 -14.64 -15.74 0.06
C LEU A 162 -15.24 -15.10 -1.22
N GLN A 163 -16.23 -15.74 -1.87
CA GLN A 163 -16.89 -15.26 -3.09
C GLN A 163 -17.86 -14.08 -2.87
N ALA A 164 -18.23 -13.78 -1.63
CA ALA A 164 -19.04 -12.61 -1.27
C ALA A 164 -18.28 -11.28 -1.42
N LEU A 165 -16.95 -11.34 -1.45
CA LEU A 165 -16.09 -10.18 -1.67
C LEU A 165 -16.04 -9.79 -3.16
N HIS A 166 -15.83 -8.51 -3.44
CA HIS A 166 -15.63 -8.03 -4.81
C HIS A 166 -14.42 -8.73 -5.45
N VAL A 167 -14.38 -8.85 -6.79
CA VAL A 167 -13.29 -9.56 -7.52
C VAL A 167 -11.91 -9.05 -7.08
N ASP A 168 -11.78 -7.73 -6.92
CA ASP A 168 -10.54 -7.07 -6.51
C ASP A 168 -10.16 -7.40 -5.06
N GLU A 169 -11.13 -7.50 -4.16
CA GLU A 169 -10.89 -7.85 -2.76
C GLU A 169 -10.45 -9.30 -2.64
N ARG A 170 -11.03 -10.21 -3.43
CA ARG A 170 -10.60 -11.62 -3.50
C ARG A 170 -9.17 -11.77 -4.00
N SER A 171 -8.83 -11.01 -5.05
CA SER A 171 -7.46 -10.92 -5.56
C SER A 171 -6.50 -10.45 -4.45
N ARG A 172 -6.84 -9.39 -3.73
CA ARG A 172 -6.02 -8.87 -2.62
C ARG A 172 -5.83 -9.88 -1.49
N VAL A 173 -6.87 -10.60 -1.06
CA VAL A 173 -6.77 -11.66 -0.05
C VAL A 173 -5.80 -12.76 -0.50
N ARG A 174 -5.91 -13.23 -1.75
CA ARG A 174 -5.01 -14.25 -2.31
C ARG A 174 -3.59 -13.76 -2.44
N ARG A 175 -3.38 -12.54 -2.94
CA ARG A 175 -2.06 -11.91 -3.05
C ARG A 175 -1.38 -11.80 -1.68
N LEU A 176 -2.11 -11.37 -0.66
CA LEU A 176 -1.60 -11.29 0.71
C LEU A 176 -1.24 -12.68 1.27
N ALA A 177 -2.15 -13.65 1.17
CA ALA A 177 -1.90 -15.01 1.64
C ALA A 177 -0.70 -15.65 0.91
N CYS A 178 -0.56 -15.43 -0.40
CA CYS A 178 0.60 -15.93 -1.13
C CYS A 178 1.89 -15.23 -0.74
N ALA A 179 1.88 -13.91 -0.54
CA ALA A 179 3.07 -13.17 -0.09
C ALA A 179 3.53 -13.66 1.29
N LEU A 180 2.60 -13.83 2.23
CA LEU A 180 2.86 -14.41 3.55
C LEU A 180 3.41 -15.84 3.43
N ASN A 181 2.80 -16.68 2.59
CA ASN A 181 3.27 -18.04 2.37
C ASN A 181 4.70 -18.09 1.83
N SER A 182 5.04 -17.27 0.83
CA SER A 182 6.39 -17.20 0.27
C SER A 182 7.42 -16.73 1.29
N MET A 183 7.07 -15.69 2.07
CA MET A 183 7.92 -15.19 3.15
C MET A 183 8.17 -16.27 4.20
N LEU A 184 7.11 -16.90 4.72
CA LEU A 184 7.22 -17.95 5.74
C LEU A 184 7.97 -19.19 5.24
N ASP A 185 7.79 -19.56 3.96
CA ASP A 185 8.52 -20.68 3.33
C ASP A 185 10.03 -20.41 3.25
N SER A 186 10.41 -19.24 2.73
CA SER A 186 11.80 -18.83 2.59
C SER A 186 12.53 -18.67 3.93
N MET A 187 11.83 -18.18 4.96
CA MET A 187 12.37 -18.05 6.32
C MET A 187 12.37 -19.40 7.07
N ASN A 188 11.80 -20.45 6.46
CA ASN A 188 11.59 -21.76 7.05
C ASN A 188 10.87 -21.66 8.41
N LEU A 189 9.90 -20.74 8.50
CA LEU A 189 9.12 -20.47 9.70
C LEU A 189 7.87 -21.35 9.72
N LYS A 190 7.64 -22.01 10.84
CA LYS A 190 6.41 -22.76 11.08
C LYS A 190 5.45 -21.89 11.89
N GLU A 191 4.25 -21.73 11.40
CA GLU A 191 3.23 -20.87 11.99
C GLU A 191 1.96 -21.62 12.40
N ASP A 192 1.38 -21.19 13.51
CA ASP A 192 0.00 -21.50 13.87
C ASP A 192 -0.83 -20.25 13.51
N VAL A 193 -1.85 -20.44 12.68
CA VAL A 193 -2.65 -19.34 12.16
C VAL A 193 -3.77 -19.04 13.15
N TYR A 194 -3.65 -17.92 13.85
CA TYR A 194 -4.73 -17.35 14.65
C TYR A 194 -5.32 -16.17 13.88
N PHE A 195 -6.64 -16.03 13.91
CA PHE A 195 -7.32 -14.93 13.24
C PHE A 195 -8.39 -14.33 14.15
N MET A 196 -8.60 -13.02 13.99
CA MET A 196 -9.73 -12.31 14.58
C MET A 196 -10.42 -11.50 13.49
N GLY A 197 -11.74 -11.65 13.40
CA GLY A 197 -12.58 -11.02 12.38
C GLY A 197 -12.71 -11.83 11.09
N SER A 198 -13.79 -11.56 10.35
CA SER A 198 -14.18 -12.33 9.16
C SER A 198 -13.14 -12.25 8.04
N TYR A 199 -12.56 -11.08 7.80
CA TYR A 199 -11.56 -10.91 6.73
C TYR A 199 -10.27 -11.67 7.03
N SER A 200 -9.81 -11.63 8.29
CA SER A 200 -8.66 -12.41 8.76
C SER A 200 -8.91 -13.92 8.67
N SER A 201 -10.15 -14.36 8.93
CA SER A 201 -10.57 -15.76 8.74
C SER A 201 -10.48 -16.19 7.27
N LEU A 202 -10.80 -15.31 6.32
CA LEU A 202 -10.68 -15.61 4.89
C LEU A 202 -9.21 -15.75 4.47
N VAL A 203 -8.35 -14.84 4.93
CA VAL A 203 -6.89 -14.92 4.69
C VAL A 203 -6.33 -16.22 5.30
N ALA A 204 -6.69 -16.53 6.54
CA ALA A 204 -6.31 -17.75 7.22
C ALA A 204 -6.75 -19.00 6.45
N GLY A 205 -8.01 -19.03 5.98
CA GLY A 205 -8.52 -20.12 5.15
C GLY A 205 -7.73 -20.31 3.86
N VAL A 206 -7.33 -19.23 3.18
CA VAL A 206 -6.48 -19.33 1.97
C VAL A 206 -5.07 -19.83 2.31
N LEU A 207 -4.50 -19.39 3.44
CA LEU A 207 -3.19 -19.83 3.91
C LEU A 207 -3.19 -21.33 4.25
N GLU A 208 -4.14 -21.79 5.05
CA GLU A 208 -4.21 -23.18 5.54
C GLU A 208 -4.45 -24.20 4.42
N ASN A 209 -5.17 -23.80 3.38
CA ASN A 209 -5.44 -24.65 2.22
C ASN A 209 -4.32 -24.63 1.17
N SER A 210 -3.27 -23.82 1.37
CA SER A 210 -2.13 -23.77 0.44
C SER A 210 -1.27 -25.04 0.57
N PRO A 211 -0.88 -25.69 -0.54
CA PRO A 211 0.00 -26.85 -0.50
C PRO A 211 1.38 -26.54 0.10
N ILE A 212 1.84 -25.29 0.00
CA ILE A 212 3.09 -24.81 0.61
C ILE A 212 2.98 -24.87 2.15
N TYR A 213 1.87 -24.37 2.70
CA TYR A 213 1.59 -24.41 4.14
C TYR A 213 1.54 -25.85 4.67
N ILE A 214 0.80 -26.73 3.99
CA ILE A 214 0.62 -28.14 4.38
C ILE A 214 1.97 -28.87 4.44
N ASN A 215 2.89 -28.56 3.53
CA ASN A 215 4.24 -29.13 3.50
C ASN A 215 5.14 -28.53 4.60
N ARG A 216 5.07 -27.22 4.84
CA ARG A 216 5.85 -26.52 5.87
C ARG A 216 5.50 -26.99 7.29
N ARG A 217 4.25 -27.37 7.56
CA ARG A 217 3.82 -27.87 8.87
C ARG A 217 4.52 -29.18 9.32
N LYS A 218 5.26 -29.87 8.44
CA LYS A 218 5.85 -31.20 8.71
C LYS A 218 7.31 -31.19 9.16
N VAL A 219 8.04 -30.08 9.13
CA VAL A 219 9.49 -29.99 9.49
C VAL A 219 9.73 -28.91 10.56
N SER A 220 10.70 -29.08 11.46
CA SER A 220 10.78 -28.41 12.78
C SER A 220 11.98 -27.44 12.93
N SER A 221 11.70 -26.20 13.40
CA SER A 221 12.45 -25.47 14.45
C SER A 221 11.76 -24.14 14.80
N TYR A 222 11.72 -23.76 16.09
CA TYR A 222 11.15 -22.50 16.62
C TYR A 222 12.27 -21.50 16.92
N ILE A 223 12.19 -20.27 16.41
CA ILE A 223 13.11 -19.17 16.79
C ILE A 223 12.36 -17.83 16.76
N ASN A 224 12.38 -17.11 17.88
CA ASN A 224 12.08 -15.67 17.90
C ASN A 224 13.34 -14.92 17.47
N HIS A 225 13.28 -14.13 16.39
CA HIS A 225 14.34 -13.16 16.12
C HIS A 225 14.06 -11.91 16.97
N PRO A 226 14.98 -11.43 17.82
CA PRO A 226 14.76 -10.27 18.69
C PRO A 226 14.72 -8.92 17.95
N ASP A 227 14.94 -8.92 16.64
CA ASP A 227 14.86 -7.72 15.79
C ASP A 227 13.55 -7.78 15.01
N ASP A 228 12.45 -7.38 15.65
CA ASP A 228 11.19 -7.14 14.96
C ASP A 228 11.43 -6.07 13.89
N VAL A 229 11.21 -6.45 12.62
CA VAL A 229 11.35 -5.53 11.49
C VAL A 229 10.25 -4.48 11.56
N HIS A 230 10.64 -3.25 11.86
CA HIS A 230 9.76 -2.10 11.70
C HIS A 230 9.54 -1.85 10.21
N ILE A 231 8.38 -2.27 9.72
CA ILE A 231 7.98 -2.01 8.35
C ILE A 231 7.52 -0.54 8.26
N SER A 232 8.27 0.31 7.55
CA SER A 232 8.01 1.75 7.46
C SER A 232 8.31 2.33 6.09
N PRO A 233 7.64 3.41 5.65
CA PRO A 233 7.91 4.04 4.36
C PRO A 233 9.40 4.29 4.18
N GLY A 234 9.98 3.72 3.13
CA GLY A 234 11.42 3.67 2.87
C GLY A 234 12.02 5.06 2.83
N CYS A 235 11.27 6.04 2.33
CA CYS A 235 11.69 7.45 2.32
C CYS A 235 11.95 8.07 3.70
N LEU A 236 11.58 7.41 4.80
CA LEU A 236 11.84 7.84 6.18
C LEU A 236 12.78 6.89 6.94
N TYR A 237 13.09 5.72 6.38
CA TYR A 237 13.87 4.68 7.04
C TYR A 237 15.10 4.33 6.21
N HIS A 238 16.27 4.63 6.78
CA HIS A 238 17.56 4.39 6.16
C HIS A 238 18.30 3.32 6.97
N PRO A 239 18.26 2.04 6.55
CA PRO A 239 18.78 0.93 7.33
C PRO A 239 20.30 0.97 7.51
N ASP A 240 21.02 1.61 6.60
CA ASP A 240 22.49 1.72 6.62
C ASP A 240 23.00 2.97 7.37
N ASP A 241 22.09 3.79 7.92
CA ASP A 241 22.42 5.00 8.69
C ASP A 241 21.82 4.90 10.10
N ASP A 242 22.65 4.51 11.08
CA ASP A 242 22.28 4.37 12.49
C ASP A 242 21.63 5.64 13.06
N ALA A 243 22.08 6.82 12.62
CA ALA A 243 21.51 8.09 13.09
C ALA A 243 20.10 8.28 12.57
N CYS A 244 19.82 7.87 11.32
CA CYS A 244 18.49 7.89 10.74
C CYS A 244 17.58 6.82 11.34
N ALA A 245 18.08 5.60 11.57
CA ALA A 245 17.32 4.54 12.24
C ALA A 245 16.89 4.97 13.66
N GLN A 246 17.80 5.60 14.41
CA GLN A 246 17.49 6.18 15.72
C GLN A 246 16.45 7.31 15.64
N THR A 247 16.58 8.23 14.67
CA THR A 247 15.56 9.28 14.46
C THR A 247 14.20 8.66 14.17
N PHE A 248 14.18 7.60 13.36
CA PHE A 248 12.95 6.93 12.96
C PHE A 248 12.26 6.28 14.16
N ASP A 249 13.01 5.59 15.02
CA ASP A 249 12.50 5.09 16.31
C ASP A 249 11.93 6.23 17.17
N HIS A 250 12.63 7.38 17.25
CA HIS A 250 12.11 8.55 17.93
C HIS A 250 10.81 9.07 17.32
N MET A 251 10.65 9.05 15.99
CA MET A 251 9.40 9.48 15.33
C MET A 251 8.19 8.64 15.76
N ILE A 252 8.40 7.37 16.09
CA ILE A 252 7.34 6.46 16.56
C ILE A 252 7.10 6.65 18.06
N ASN A 253 8.17 6.70 18.85
CA ASN A 253 8.11 6.51 20.31
C ASN A 253 8.23 7.80 21.13
N LYS A 254 8.54 8.95 20.52
CA LYS A 254 8.77 10.23 21.22
C LYS A 254 7.79 11.31 20.82
N THR A 255 7.73 12.36 21.63
CA THR A 255 6.88 13.51 21.34
C THR A 255 7.41 14.32 20.16
N GLN A 256 6.52 15.01 19.46
CA GLN A 256 6.87 15.89 18.34
C GLN A 256 8.00 16.89 18.67
N LYS A 257 8.07 17.40 19.91
CA LYS A 257 9.11 18.36 20.31
C LYS A 257 10.49 17.70 20.41
N GLU A 258 10.55 16.49 20.95
CA GLU A 258 11.79 15.72 21.08
C GLU A 258 12.34 15.33 19.71
N VAL A 259 11.47 14.85 18.82
CA VAL A 259 11.82 14.48 17.44
C VAL A 259 12.35 15.69 16.67
N MET A 260 11.68 16.84 16.77
CA MET A 260 12.13 18.08 16.13
C MET A 260 13.52 18.52 16.62
N LEU A 261 13.80 18.35 17.92
CA LEU A 261 15.09 18.68 18.51
C LEU A 261 16.19 17.72 18.04
N ASP A 262 15.91 16.41 18.00
CA ASP A 262 16.85 15.40 17.51
C ASP A 262 17.27 15.67 16.06
N VAL A 263 16.28 15.87 15.17
CA VAL A 263 16.56 16.19 13.76
C VAL A 263 17.28 17.52 13.60
N TYR A 264 16.92 18.55 14.38
CA TYR A 264 17.66 19.83 14.35
C TYR A 264 19.12 19.63 14.73
N ASN A 265 19.41 18.87 15.79
CA ASN A 265 20.77 18.60 16.23
C ASN A 265 21.57 17.87 15.15
N LYS A 266 20.96 16.89 14.47
CA LYS A 266 21.60 16.16 13.36
C LYS A 266 21.84 17.07 12.15
N LEU A 267 20.85 17.86 11.73
CA LEU A 267 20.97 18.82 10.62
C LEU A 267 21.98 19.94 10.91
N SER A 268 22.05 20.43 12.15
CA SER A 268 22.98 21.51 12.53
C SER A 268 24.46 21.11 12.43
N LYS A 269 24.76 19.80 12.45
CA LYS A 269 26.10 19.27 12.25
C LYS A 269 26.51 19.26 10.76
N ILE A 270 25.54 19.30 9.84
CA ILE A 270 25.78 19.30 8.39
C ILE A 270 26.21 20.69 7.91
N ASP A 271 25.62 21.75 8.46
CA ASP A 271 25.95 23.14 8.12
C ASP A 271 26.26 23.98 9.38
N VAL A 272 27.51 23.85 9.85
CA VAL A 272 28.06 24.54 11.04
C VAL A 272 28.18 26.06 10.81
N HIS A 273 28.27 26.51 9.55
CA HIS A 273 28.59 27.92 9.23
C HIS A 273 27.36 28.84 9.15
N LYS A 274 26.14 28.30 9.09
CA LYS A 274 24.90 29.10 8.95
C LYS A 274 23.85 28.85 10.04
N SER A 275 24.07 27.87 10.92
CA SER A 275 23.08 27.42 11.89
C SER A 275 23.42 27.91 13.30
N PRO A 276 22.49 28.57 14.03
CA PRO A 276 22.72 28.92 15.42
C PRO A 276 22.94 27.66 16.27
N SER A 277 23.91 27.72 17.19
CA SER A 277 24.25 26.59 18.05
C SER A 277 23.02 26.08 18.82
N PRO A 278 22.86 24.76 19.04
CA PRO A 278 21.70 24.20 19.76
C PRO A 278 21.47 24.80 21.14
N LYS A 279 22.54 25.23 21.81
CA LYS A 279 22.51 25.85 23.14
C LYS A 279 21.88 27.25 23.15
N ASN A 280 21.83 27.93 22.01
CA ASN A 280 21.28 29.28 21.87
C ASN A 280 19.83 29.28 21.33
N LEU A 281 19.27 28.11 21.02
CA LEU A 281 17.93 28.00 20.47
C LEU A 281 16.89 27.78 21.59
N LEU A 282 16.08 28.80 21.86
CA LEU A 282 15.00 28.71 22.86
C LEU A 282 13.88 27.73 22.44
N LYS A 283 13.67 27.55 21.13
CA LYS A 283 12.68 26.62 20.57
C LYS A 283 13.04 26.26 19.13
N VAL A 284 13.01 24.96 18.80
CA VAL A 284 13.13 24.50 17.42
C VAL A 284 11.80 24.70 16.69
N THR A 285 11.82 25.41 15.56
CA THR A 285 10.64 25.61 14.71
C THR A 285 10.81 24.92 13.35
N PRO A 286 9.71 24.63 12.63
CA PRO A 286 9.79 24.10 11.26
C PRO A 286 10.57 25.02 10.32
N GLN A 287 10.51 26.35 10.52
CA GLN A 287 11.29 27.30 9.71
C GLN A 287 12.79 27.16 9.93
N SER A 288 13.23 26.86 11.16
CA SER A 288 14.64 26.63 11.47
C SER A 288 15.19 25.41 10.74
N LEU A 289 14.44 24.30 10.70
CA LEU A 289 14.81 23.10 9.94
C LEU A 289 14.85 23.39 8.43
N GLU A 290 13.81 24.02 7.92
CA GLU A 290 13.69 24.35 6.49
C GLU A 290 14.82 25.25 5.99
N LYS A 291 15.28 26.20 6.81
CA LYS A 291 16.41 27.07 6.47
C LYS A 291 17.69 26.25 6.24
N ILE A 292 17.95 25.25 7.08
CA ILE A 292 19.13 24.38 6.97
C ILE A 292 18.99 23.47 5.74
N ILE A 293 17.80 22.89 5.52
CA ILE A 293 17.54 22.03 4.35
C ILE A 293 17.73 22.82 3.04
N ASN A 294 17.14 24.01 2.95
CA ASN A 294 17.24 24.86 1.76
C ASN A 294 18.66 25.40 1.52
N ALA A 295 19.47 25.57 2.56
CA ALA A 295 20.86 25.98 2.43
C ALA A 295 21.73 24.96 1.68
N ASN A 296 21.32 23.68 1.68
CA ASN A 296 22.01 22.58 1.01
C ASN A 296 21.47 22.31 -0.41
N LYS A 297 20.45 23.05 -0.86
CA LYS A 297 19.84 22.86 -2.19
C LYS A 297 20.87 23.11 -3.29
N GLY A 298 21.05 22.12 -4.18
CA GLY A 298 22.02 22.18 -5.28
C GLY A 298 23.43 21.69 -4.91
N ASN A 299 23.71 21.42 -3.63
CA ASN A 299 24.97 20.80 -3.21
C ASN A 299 24.82 19.26 -3.16
N TYR A 300 24.96 18.63 -4.32
CA TYR A 300 24.71 17.18 -4.46
C TYR A 300 25.65 16.29 -3.65
N SER A 301 26.86 16.75 -3.31
CA SER A 301 27.78 15.96 -2.47
C SER A 301 27.30 15.87 -1.02
N VAL A 302 26.84 16.99 -0.47
CA VAL A 302 26.27 17.04 0.89
C VAL A 302 24.93 16.31 0.94
N ILE A 303 24.10 16.48 -0.10
CA ILE A 303 22.82 15.76 -0.21
C ILE A 303 23.05 14.25 -0.27
N GLY A 304 24.02 13.78 -1.07
CA GLY A 304 24.33 12.36 -1.16
C GLY A 304 24.79 11.76 0.17
N ASN A 305 25.65 12.48 0.90
CA ASN A 305 26.22 11.99 2.17
C ASN A 305 25.25 12.07 3.36
N HIS A 306 24.21 12.89 3.30
CA HIS A 306 23.26 13.11 4.40
C HIS A 306 21.80 12.99 3.98
N LEU A 307 21.54 12.17 2.95
CA LEU A 307 20.23 12.06 2.30
C LEU A 307 19.13 11.76 3.32
N GLY A 308 19.35 10.80 4.20
CA GLY A 308 18.31 10.34 5.13
C GLY A 308 17.90 11.38 6.16
N VAL A 309 18.86 12.07 6.79
CA VAL A 309 18.56 13.14 7.76
C VAL A 309 17.85 14.31 7.07
N LEU A 310 18.24 14.64 5.82
CA LEU A 310 17.57 15.67 5.04
C LEU A 310 16.13 15.28 4.67
N GLN A 311 15.89 14.01 4.30
CA GLN A 311 14.56 13.48 4.00
C GLN A 311 13.66 13.46 5.25
N GLN A 312 14.15 12.94 6.37
CA GLN A 312 13.46 12.96 7.66
C GLN A 312 13.13 14.40 8.11
N GLY A 313 14.07 15.33 7.94
CA GLY A 313 13.84 16.75 8.22
C GLY A 313 12.79 17.39 7.31
N LEU A 314 12.82 17.08 6.02
CA LEU A 314 11.83 17.56 5.07
C LEU A 314 10.43 17.03 5.40
N ALA A 315 10.32 15.75 5.76
CA ALA A 315 9.07 15.14 6.17
C ALA A 315 8.46 15.84 7.40
N LEU A 316 9.27 16.17 8.40
CA LEU A 316 8.81 16.93 9.56
C LEU A 316 8.31 18.33 9.16
N VAL A 317 9.05 19.05 8.30
CA VAL A 317 8.65 20.38 7.83
C VAL A 317 7.32 20.30 7.07
N GLN A 318 7.20 19.35 6.14
CA GLN A 318 5.98 19.15 5.34
C GLN A 318 4.79 18.76 6.20
N MET A 319 4.97 17.84 7.14
CA MET A 319 3.92 17.46 8.10
C MET A 319 3.44 18.67 8.91
N HIS A 320 4.35 19.52 9.39
CA HIS A 320 3.98 20.70 10.18
C HIS A 320 3.27 21.77 9.36
N LYS A 321 3.64 21.94 8.09
CA LYS A 321 3.07 22.95 7.19
C LYS A 321 1.84 22.46 6.43
N SER A 322 1.54 21.17 6.49
CA SER A 322 0.45 20.59 5.73
C SER A 322 -0.89 21.22 6.15
N PRO A 323 -1.72 21.68 5.20
CA PRO A 323 -3.06 22.16 5.52
C PRO A 323 -3.94 21.05 6.11
N LYS A 324 -3.61 19.78 5.85
CA LYS A 324 -4.29 18.61 6.43
C LYS A 324 -4.11 18.51 7.95
N ARG A 325 -3.13 19.19 8.54
CA ARG A 325 -2.85 19.12 9.98
C ARG A 325 -4.02 19.64 10.82
N ALA A 326 -4.58 20.80 10.46
CA ALA A 326 -5.73 21.35 11.16
C ALA A 326 -6.95 20.42 11.08
N THR A 327 -7.14 19.78 9.91
CA THR A 327 -8.17 18.75 9.72
C THR A 327 -7.93 17.52 10.60
N MET A 328 -6.68 17.04 10.69
CA MET A 328 -6.34 15.90 11.55
C MET A 328 -6.50 16.20 13.04
N ASP A 329 -6.09 17.39 13.49
CA ASP A 329 -6.30 17.82 14.88
C ASP A 329 -7.80 17.89 15.23
N LEU A 330 -8.63 18.40 14.30
CA LEU A 330 -10.08 18.40 14.44
C LEU A 330 -10.64 16.98 14.52
N LEU A 331 -10.20 16.06 13.64
CA LEU A 331 -10.66 14.67 13.65
C LEU A 331 -10.28 13.94 14.94
N MET A 332 -9.06 14.11 15.44
CA MET A 332 -8.62 13.51 16.70
C MET A 332 -9.44 14.02 17.90
N ASN A 333 -9.84 15.29 17.89
CA ASN A 333 -10.72 15.84 18.91
C ASN A 333 -12.15 15.29 18.80
N LEU A 334 -12.68 15.14 17.58
CA LEU A 334 -13.99 14.53 17.34
C LEU A 334 -14.01 13.05 17.78
N GLU A 335 -12.96 12.29 17.47
CA GLU A 335 -12.80 10.91 17.89
C GLU A 335 -12.81 10.79 19.42
N LYS A 336 -12.01 11.60 20.13
CA LYS A 336 -12.01 11.65 21.60
C LYS A 336 -13.38 12.00 22.17
N GLN A 337 -14.07 12.98 21.59
CA GLN A 337 -15.40 13.38 22.01
C GLN A 337 -16.42 12.25 21.83
N VAL A 338 -16.34 11.53 20.71
CA VAL A 338 -17.18 10.35 20.43
C VAL A 338 -16.91 9.25 21.44
N LEU A 339 -15.64 8.91 21.70
CA LEU A 339 -15.25 7.90 22.70
C LEU A 339 -15.72 8.25 24.11
N GLN A 340 -15.57 9.52 24.52
CA GLN A 340 -16.07 10.00 25.82
C GLN A 340 -17.59 9.92 25.92
N SER A 341 -18.29 10.27 24.83
CA SER A 341 -19.76 10.21 24.78
C SER A 341 -20.25 8.76 24.85
N LEU A 342 -19.59 7.83 24.16
CA LEU A 342 -19.87 6.39 24.25
C LEU A 342 -19.59 5.82 25.64
N ALA A 343 -18.50 6.23 26.29
CA ALA A 343 -18.17 5.78 27.65
C ALA A 343 -19.13 6.32 28.73
N THR A 344 -19.64 7.54 28.54
CA THR A 344 -20.50 8.22 29.54
C THR A 344 -21.97 7.84 29.38
N SER A 345 -22.43 7.62 28.14
CA SER A 345 -23.82 7.29 27.85
C SER A 345 -24.00 5.77 27.74
N ARG A 346 -24.70 5.16 28.71
CA ARG A 346 -25.14 3.76 28.61
C ARG A 346 -26.08 3.54 27.41
N GLU A 347 -26.70 4.62 26.95
CA GLU A 347 -27.49 4.69 25.73
C GLU A 347 -26.73 5.58 24.74
N SER A 348 -26.18 4.99 23.68
CA SER A 348 -25.42 5.66 22.60
C SER A 348 -26.25 6.63 21.74
N THR A 349 -27.39 7.08 22.27
CA THR A 349 -28.40 7.97 21.69
C THR A 349 -27.82 9.31 21.25
N SER A 350 -26.95 9.91 22.07
CA SER A 350 -26.42 11.25 21.81
C SER A 350 -25.33 11.30 20.72
N VAL A 351 -24.69 10.17 20.40
CA VAL A 351 -23.51 10.14 19.51
C VAL A 351 -23.93 10.21 18.04
N LEU A 352 -25.00 9.51 17.65
CA LEU A 352 -25.50 9.52 16.27
C LEU A 352 -26.05 10.89 15.89
N THR A 353 -26.82 11.54 16.77
CA THR A 353 -27.30 12.91 16.52
C THR A 353 -26.15 13.92 16.43
N GLN A 354 -25.08 13.75 17.21
CA GLN A 354 -23.86 14.54 17.05
C GLN A 354 -23.21 14.32 15.67
N ILE A 355 -23.13 13.08 15.19
CA ILE A 355 -22.60 12.77 13.85
C ILE A 355 -23.49 13.34 12.75
N ALA A 356 -24.82 13.22 12.85
CA ALA A 356 -25.75 13.81 11.89
C ALA A 356 -25.55 15.34 11.78
N HIS A 357 -25.39 16.01 12.92
CA HIS A 357 -25.08 17.44 12.94
C HIS A 357 -23.71 17.78 12.33
N LEU A 358 -22.70 16.93 12.53
CA LEU A 358 -21.39 17.09 11.89
C LEU A 358 -21.46 16.91 10.37
N ILE A 359 -22.25 15.96 9.87
CA ILE A 359 -22.49 15.75 8.44
C ILE A 359 -23.15 16.99 7.84
N ASN A 360 -24.19 17.52 8.49
CA ASN A 360 -24.90 18.71 8.00
C ASN A 360 -24.03 19.98 8.04
N SER A 361 -23.11 20.09 9.00
CA SER A 361 -22.19 21.25 9.11
C SER A 361 -20.81 21.05 8.45
N ARG A 362 -20.59 19.94 7.72
CA ARG A 362 -19.27 19.54 7.21
C ARG A 362 -18.59 20.58 6.33
N LYS A 363 -19.35 21.26 5.45
CA LYS A 363 -18.82 22.27 4.51
C LYS A 363 -18.30 23.51 5.25
N GLN A 364 -19.00 23.94 6.30
CA GLN A 364 -18.58 25.08 7.13
C GLN A 364 -17.30 24.77 7.92
N ARG A 365 -17.09 23.49 8.27
CA ARG A 365 -15.93 23.00 9.02
C ARG A 365 -14.78 22.52 8.14
N GLY A 366 -14.93 22.51 6.82
CA GLY A 366 -13.93 21.98 5.89
C GLY A 366 -13.65 20.49 6.06
N LEU A 367 -14.66 19.71 6.47
CA LEU A 367 -14.53 18.27 6.70
C LEU A 367 -14.94 17.46 5.47
N PRO A 368 -14.03 16.66 4.90
CA PRO A 368 -14.36 15.67 3.86
C PRO A 368 -15.39 14.66 4.37
N LEU A 369 -16.35 14.30 3.53
CA LEU A 369 -17.40 13.35 3.89
C LEU A 369 -16.84 11.97 4.27
N ILE A 370 -15.78 11.53 3.58
CA ILE A 370 -15.09 10.27 3.85
C ILE A 370 -14.60 10.15 5.30
N ASN A 371 -14.15 11.25 5.92
CA ASN A 371 -13.68 11.22 7.30
C ASN A 371 -14.83 11.02 8.29
N LEU A 372 -16.01 11.58 7.99
CA LEU A 372 -17.21 11.41 8.81
C LEU A 372 -17.79 10.00 8.67
N ILE A 373 -17.72 9.42 7.47
CA ILE A 373 -18.05 7.99 7.26
C ILE A 373 -17.09 7.12 8.07
N GLY A 374 -15.79 7.40 8.05
CA GLY A 374 -14.81 6.68 8.87
C GLY A 374 -15.12 6.75 10.38
N LEU A 375 -15.48 7.94 10.88
CA LEU A 375 -15.89 8.13 12.28
C LEU A 375 -17.18 7.36 12.60
N LEU A 376 -18.14 7.32 11.69
CA LEU A 376 -19.38 6.56 11.84
C LEU A 376 -19.11 5.05 11.90
N VAL A 377 -18.27 4.53 11.00
CA VAL A 377 -17.82 3.13 11.01
C VAL A 377 -17.12 2.81 12.33
N HIS A 378 -16.26 3.70 12.83
CA HIS A 378 -15.61 3.53 14.13
C HIS A 378 -16.62 3.43 15.29
N VAL A 379 -17.66 4.28 15.30
CA VAL A 379 -18.74 4.21 16.30
C VAL A 379 -19.46 2.86 16.23
N TYR A 380 -19.92 2.45 15.06
CA TYR A 380 -20.63 1.18 14.92
C TYR A 380 -19.75 -0.02 15.30
N SER A 381 -18.45 0.03 14.97
CA SER A 381 -17.48 -1.00 15.33
C SER A 381 -17.29 -1.13 16.84
N LEU A 382 -17.31 -0.02 17.58
CA LEU A 382 -17.17 -0.01 19.03
C LEU A 382 -18.45 -0.38 19.77
N THR A 383 -19.62 -0.01 19.24
CA THR A 383 -20.91 -0.33 19.89
C THR A 383 -21.30 -1.80 19.72
N GLY A 384 -20.82 -2.46 18.65
CA GLY A 384 -21.08 -3.87 18.36
C GLY A 384 -22.57 -4.25 18.42
N THR A 385 -22.84 -5.50 18.79
CA THR A 385 -24.21 -6.01 19.01
C THR A 385 -24.75 -5.73 20.41
N GLU A 386 -23.90 -5.30 21.34
CA GLU A 386 -24.24 -5.14 22.76
C GLU A 386 -24.99 -3.85 23.06
N PHE A 387 -24.83 -2.81 22.23
CA PHE A 387 -25.50 -1.52 22.38
C PHE A 387 -26.34 -1.19 21.15
N PRO A 388 -27.62 -1.64 21.11
CA PRO A 388 -28.48 -1.38 19.96
C PRO A 388 -28.75 0.12 19.85
N LEU A 389 -28.13 0.74 18.84
CA LEU A 389 -28.34 2.15 18.53
C LEU A 389 -29.83 2.40 18.17
N PRO A 390 -30.49 3.41 18.76
CA PRO A 390 -31.91 3.66 18.54
C PRO A 390 -32.27 3.89 17.07
N PRO A 391 -33.34 3.26 16.54
CA PRO A 391 -33.83 3.50 15.18
C PRO A 391 -34.02 4.98 14.77
N PRO A 392 -34.57 5.89 15.61
CA PRO A 392 -34.79 7.27 15.19
C PRO A 392 -33.48 8.02 14.88
N HIS A 393 -32.43 7.81 15.68
CA HIS A 393 -31.15 8.49 15.45
C HIS A 393 -30.37 7.87 14.29
N ARG A 394 -30.57 6.57 14.01
CA ARG A 394 -30.05 5.95 12.78
C ARG A 394 -30.70 6.56 11.53
N ALA A 395 -32.02 6.80 11.57
CA ALA A 395 -32.73 7.46 10.48
C ALA A 395 -32.24 8.89 10.26
N GLU A 396 -31.94 9.63 11.33
CA GLU A 396 -31.38 10.98 11.24
C GLU A 396 -30.00 11.01 10.55
N VAL A 397 -29.10 10.11 10.93
CA VAL A 397 -27.78 9.98 10.27
C VAL A 397 -27.93 9.53 8.83
N HIS A 398 -28.84 8.61 8.55
CA HIS A 398 -29.13 8.11 7.22
C HIS A 398 -29.58 9.24 6.27
N GLU A 399 -30.52 10.07 6.71
CA GLU A 399 -31.00 11.22 5.95
C GLU A 399 -29.89 12.25 5.70
N ALA A 400 -29.11 12.58 6.74
CA ALA A 400 -27.98 13.49 6.63
C ALA A 400 -26.91 12.96 5.64
N LEU A 401 -26.59 11.67 5.70
CA LEU A 401 -25.60 11.06 4.81
C LEU A 401 -26.09 11.01 3.36
N THR A 402 -27.38 10.69 3.15
CA THR A 402 -28.00 10.66 1.82
C THR A 402 -27.94 12.04 1.17
N GLY A 403 -28.30 13.09 1.91
CA GLY A 403 -28.20 14.47 1.44
C GLY A 403 -26.76 14.86 1.10
N ALA A 404 -25.81 14.54 1.99
CA ALA A 404 -24.41 14.88 1.81
C ALA A 404 -23.77 14.17 0.59
N LEU A 405 -24.08 12.89 0.35
CA LEU A 405 -23.58 12.12 -0.79
C LEU A 405 -24.16 12.63 -2.11
N ALA A 406 -25.47 12.91 -2.14
CA ALA A 406 -26.11 13.48 -3.33
C ALA A 406 -25.49 14.84 -3.70
N GLU A 407 -25.14 15.67 -2.70
CA GLU A 407 -24.43 16.91 -2.94
C GLU A 407 -23.01 16.74 -3.48
N GLU A 408 -22.22 15.78 -2.97
CA GLU A 408 -20.86 15.53 -3.51
C GLU A 408 -20.91 15.01 -4.93
N TRP A 409 -21.85 14.11 -5.21
CA TRP A 409 -22.02 13.57 -6.54
C TRP A 409 -22.40 14.64 -7.57
N ARG A 410 -23.35 15.52 -7.24
CA ARG A 410 -23.71 16.66 -8.11
C ARG A 410 -22.53 17.60 -8.35
N ALA A 411 -21.62 17.74 -7.40
CA ALA A 411 -20.42 18.56 -7.57
C ALA A 411 -19.38 17.92 -8.51
N LEU A 412 -19.36 16.58 -8.63
CA LEU A 412 -18.44 15.83 -9.50
C LEU A 412 -18.94 15.76 -10.94
N LEU A 413 -20.25 15.76 -11.17
CA LEU A 413 -20.83 15.79 -12.51
C LEU A 413 -20.84 17.22 -13.06
N THR A 414 -19.83 17.57 -13.85
CA THR A 414 -19.86 18.76 -14.71
C THR A 414 -20.96 18.60 -15.77
N ALA A 415 -22.12 19.23 -15.54
CA ALA A 415 -23.17 19.68 -16.47
C ALA A 415 -23.76 18.72 -17.54
N GLN A 416 -23.29 17.49 -17.73
CA GLN A 416 -23.77 16.62 -18.83
C GLN A 416 -23.92 15.12 -18.50
N ALA A 417 -23.94 14.73 -17.23
CA ALA A 417 -24.25 13.36 -16.85
C ALA A 417 -25.51 13.36 -15.99
N ASP A 418 -26.40 12.40 -16.30
CA ASP A 418 -27.70 12.17 -15.67
C ASP A 418 -27.63 12.37 -14.15
N ASP A 419 -28.56 13.18 -13.63
CA ASP A 419 -28.73 13.43 -12.20
C ASP A 419 -28.89 12.06 -11.53
N MET A 420 -27.96 11.67 -10.65
CA MET A 420 -28.19 10.51 -9.81
C MET A 420 -29.44 10.84 -9.01
N SER A 421 -30.53 10.11 -9.26
CA SER A 421 -31.72 10.27 -8.46
C SER A 421 -31.35 10.09 -6.99
N ILE A 422 -31.94 10.89 -6.10
CA ILE A 422 -31.75 10.78 -4.65
C ILE A 422 -31.93 9.32 -4.19
N GLU A 423 -32.74 8.53 -4.92
CA GLU A 423 -32.89 7.08 -4.82
C GLU A 423 -31.57 6.29 -4.86
N MET A 424 -30.66 6.61 -5.78
CA MET A 424 -29.36 5.92 -5.90
C MET A 424 -28.42 6.27 -4.75
N ALA A 425 -28.38 7.53 -4.33
CA ALA A 425 -27.62 7.93 -3.14
C ALA A 425 -28.17 7.23 -1.89
N ARG A 426 -29.49 7.11 -1.79
CA ARG A 426 -30.18 6.39 -0.73
C ARG A 426 -29.81 4.91 -0.71
N GLN A 427 -29.78 4.26 -1.87
CA GLN A 427 -29.37 2.86 -2.00
C GLN A 427 -27.92 2.65 -1.52
N VAL A 428 -27.00 3.54 -1.89
CA VAL A 428 -25.60 3.47 -1.42
C VAL A 428 -25.52 3.63 0.09
N VAL A 429 -26.28 4.55 0.68
CA VAL A 429 -26.36 4.71 2.15
C VAL A 429 -26.95 3.47 2.80
N ASP A 430 -28.00 2.90 2.22
CA ASP A 430 -28.59 1.64 2.69
C ASP A 430 -27.52 0.53 2.70
N ASP A 431 -26.76 0.37 1.61
CA ASP A 431 -25.69 -0.62 1.54
C ASP A 431 -24.59 -0.39 2.60
N ILE A 432 -24.18 0.87 2.82
CA ILE A 432 -23.21 1.25 3.88
C ILE A 432 -23.73 0.91 5.28
N MET A 433 -25.02 1.16 5.54
CA MET A 433 -25.65 0.93 6.84
C MET A 433 -26.07 -0.54 7.06
N ILE A 434 -26.30 -1.31 5.99
CA ILE A 434 -26.61 -2.75 6.03
C ILE A 434 -25.39 -3.57 6.44
N LEU A 435 -24.17 -3.16 6.09
CA LEU A 435 -22.91 -3.82 6.48
C LEU A 435 -22.68 -3.90 8.01
N HIS A 436 -23.55 -3.28 8.82
CA HIS A 436 -23.46 -3.22 10.29
C HIS A 436 -24.71 -3.79 11.00
N LYS A 437 -25.55 -4.54 10.29
CA LYS A 437 -26.49 -5.51 10.90
C LYS A 437 -25.84 -6.87 10.99
#